data_AF-A0A3D3SZ13-F1
#
_entry.id   AF-A0A3D3SZ13-F1
#
_cell.length_a   1.000
_cell.length_b   1.000
_cell.length_c   1.000
_cell.angle_alpha   90.00
_cell.angle_beta   90.00
_cell.angle_gamma   90.00
#
_symmetry.space_group_name_H-M   'P 1'
#
loop_
_entity.id
_entity.type
_entity.pdbx_description
1 polymer ?
#
loop_
_entity_poly.entity_id
_entity_poly.type
_entity_poly.pdbx_seq_one_letter_code
_entity_poly.pdbx_strand_id
1 'polypeptide(L)'
;SWSEELAKAEGDGDESQAPTSTNATRYTTILTEADFQGWLARLEGAELFAFDTETTSLDYMEAQLVGVSFAIEPFEAAYLPFGHDYLGAPQQLDRDKVLTALKPMLEDPGKAKLGQNLKYDMS
;
A
#
# COMPACT_ATOMS: atom_id res chain seq x y z
N SER A 1 1.62 19.65 -29.04
CA SER A 1 0.77 19.79 -27.84
C SER A 1 0.35 18.40 -27.39
N TRP A 2 0.24 18.12 -26.08
CA TRP A 2 -0.28 16.83 -25.57
C TRP A 2 -1.65 16.47 -26.19
N SER A 3 -2.43 17.48 -26.57
CA SER A 3 -3.69 17.32 -27.30
C SER A 3 -3.54 16.73 -28.71
N GLU A 4 -2.43 16.96 -29.40
CA GLU A 4 -2.16 16.43 -30.75
C GLU A 4 -1.62 14.99 -30.70
N GLU A 5 -0.98 14.62 -29.59
CA GLU A 5 -0.47 13.26 -29.35
C GLU A 5 -1.62 12.29 -29.04
N LEU A 6 -2.59 12.74 -28.22
CA LEU A 6 -3.82 12.00 -27.94
C LEU A 6 -4.67 11.78 -29.20
N ALA A 7 -4.82 12.82 -30.03
CA ALA A 7 -5.59 12.74 -31.27
C ALA A 7 -4.96 11.76 -32.30
N LYS A 8 -3.66 11.49 -32.20
CA LYS A 8 -2.95 10.56 -33.08
C LYS A 8 -3.02 9.11 -32.61
N ALA A 9 -3.28 8.89 -31.32
CA ALA A 9 -3.43 7.57 -30.70
C ALA A 9 -4.83 6.96 -30.88
N GLU A 10 -5.82 7.76 -31.28
CA GLU A 10 -7.21 7.31 -31.51
C GLU A 10 -7.43 6.66 -32.91
N GLY A 11 -6.40 6.58 -33.74
CA GLY A 11 -6.45 5.90 -35.03
C GLY A 11 -5.63 4.62 -35.02
N ASP A 12 -6.32 3.47 -35.11
CA ASP A 12 -5.79 2.11 -35.37
C ASP A 12 -5.52 1.22 -34.13
N GLY A 13 -6.46 1.17 -33.19
CA GLY A 13 -6.45 0.21 -32.07
C GLY A 13 -7.44 -0.93 -32.26
N ASP A 14 -6.93 -2.12 -32.58
CA ASP A 14 -7.61 -3.42 -32.45
C ASP A 14 -8.29 -3.54 -31.07
N GLU A 15 -9.62 -3.69 -31.04
CA GLU A 15 -10.42 -3.91 -29.84
C GLU A 15 -10.14 -5.32 -29.27
N SER A 16 -8.94 -5.53 -28.75
CA SER A 16 -8.67 -6.64 -27.86
C SER A 16 -9.48 -6.41 -26.58
N GLN A 17 -10.60 -7.13 -26.47
CA GLN A 17 -11.43 -7.15 -25.27
C GLN A 17 -10.56 -7.54 -24.08
N ALA A 18 -10.27 -6.56 -23.22
CA ALA A 18 -9.69 -6.80 -21.91
C ALA A 18 -10.57 -7.81 -21.16
N PRO A 19 -9.99 -8.82 -20.49
CA PRO A 19 -10.79 -9.80 -19.76
C PRO A 19 -11.58 -9.09 -18.66
N THR A 20 -12.89 -8.99 -18.84
CA THR A 20 -13.87 -8.47 -17.89
C THR A 20 -14.20 -9.52 -16.83
N SER A 21 -13.17 -10.06 -16.17
CA SER A 21 -13.36 -10.68 -14.87
C SER A 21 -13.27 -9.57 -13.83
N THR A 22 -14.40 -9.02 -13.39
CA THR A 22 -14.43 -8.17 -12.19
C THR A 22 -14.20 -9.07 -10.98
N ASN A 23 -12.93 -9.40 -10.72
CA ASN A 23 -12.55 -10.04 -9.48
C ASN A 23 -12.97 -9.13 -8.32
N ALA A 24 -13.67 -9.69 -7.34
CA ALA A 24 -14.10 -8.95 -6.17
C ALA A 24 -12.86 -8.47 -5.40
N THR A 25 -12.72 -7.16 -5.26
CA THR A 25 -11.66 -6.54 -4.44
C THR A 25 -11.96 -6.73 -2.96
N ARG A 26 -10.94 -7.14 -2.21
CA ARG A 26 -10.98 -7.39 -0.77
C ARG A 26 -9.95 -6.52 -0.08
N TYR A 27 -10.41 -5.42 0.51
CA TYR A 27 -9.58 -4.52 1.29
C TYR A 27 -9.98 -4.59 2.76
N THR A 28 -8.98 -4.79 3.62
CA THR A 28 -9.19 -4.94 5.07
C THR A 28 -8.56 -3.77 5.81
N THR A 29 -9.27 -3.20 6.78
CA THR A 29 -8.66 -2.28 7.75
C THR A 29 -8.23 -3.08 8.97
N ILE A 30 -6.93 -3.06 9.27
CA ILE A 30 -6.34 -3.79 10.40
C ILE A 30 -6.45 -2.91 11.66
N LEU A 31 -7.39 -3.24 12.54
CA LEU A 31 -7.59 -2.53 13.82
C LEU A 31 -7.28 -3.38 15.05
N THR A 32 -6.97 -4.67 14.85
CA THR A 32 -6.70 -5.61 15.93
C THR A 32 -5.31 -6.21 15.81
N GLU A 33 -4.72 -6.55 16.96
CA GLU A 33 -3.44 -7.27 17.00
C GLU A 33 -3.53 -8.62 16.26
N ALA A 34 -4.66 -9.32 16.37
CA ALA A 34 -4.84 -10.61 15.71
C ALA A 34 -4.79 -10.49 14.17
N ASP A 35 -5.49 -9.49 13.62
CA ASP A 35 -5.47 -9.22 12.17
C ASP A 35 -4.07 -8.78 11.72
N PHE A 36 -3.39 -7.96 12.53
CA PHE A 36 -2.02 -7.52 12.23
C PHE A 36 -1.04 -8.69 12.19
N GLN A 37 -1.05 -9.57 13.19
CA GLN A 37 -0.20 -10.76 13.22
C GLN A 37 -0.49 -11.71 12.05
N GLY A 38 -1.77 -11.85 11.68
CA GLY A 38 -2.17 -12.61 10.50
C GLY A 38 -1.58 -12.06 9.20
N TRP A 39 -1.63 -10.73 9.01
CA TRP A 39 -1.02 -10.08 7.85
C TRP A 39 0.50 -10.11 7.89
N LEU A 40 1.13 -9.90 9.05
CA LEU A 40 2.57 -9.95 9.21
C LEU A 40 3.13 -11.31 8.77
N ALA A 41 2.55 -12.41 9.24
CA ALA A 41 2.97 -13.76 8.85
C ALA A 41 2.83 -14.01 7.33
N ARG A 42 1.77 -13.49 6.72
CA ARG A 42 1.56 -13.60 5.25
C ARG A 42 2.61 -12.80 4.49
N LEU A 43 2.91 -11.58 4.94
CA LEU A 43 3.93 -10.72 4.33
C LEU A 43 5.31 -11.36 4.46
N GLU A 44 5.66 -11.93 5.62
CA GLU A 44 6.91 -12.66 5.85
C GLU A 44 7.06 -13.88 4.93
N GLY A 45 5.97 -14.57 4.60
CA GLY A 45 5.97 -15.70 3.67
C GLY A 45 5.97 -15.34 2.18
N ALA A 46 5.62 -14.11 1.82
CA ALA A 46 5.49 -13.69 0.42
C ALA A 46 6.85 -13.46 -0.27
N GLU A 47 7.04 -13.91 -1.51
CA GLU A 47 8.26 -13.60 -2.28
C GLU A 47 8.36 -12.10 -2.63
N LEU A 48 7.21 -11.47 -2.89
CA LEU A 48 7.05 -10.07 -3.21
C LEU A 48 5.74 -9.56 -2.59
N PHE A 49 5.74 -8.33 -2.10
CA PHE A 49 4.52 -7.63 -1.71
C PHE A 49 4.60 -6.15 -2.09
N ALA A 50 3.44 -5.55 -2.37
CA ALA A 50 3.32 -4.11 -2.52
C ALA A 50 3.29 -3.44 -1.14
N PHE A 51 3.97 -2.30 -1.01
CA PHE A 51 4.03 -1.48 0.20
C PHE A 51 3.82 -0.02 -0.16
N ASP A 52 3.09 0.70 0.68
CA ASP A 52 2.80 2.13 0.52
C ASP A 52 2.60 2.79 1.88
N THR A 53 2.98 4.06 1.98
CA THR A 53 2.86 4.86 3.21
C THR A 53 1.82 5.96 3.07
N GLU A 54 1.05 6.19 4.15
CA GLU A 54 0.11 7.31 4.24
C GLU A 54 0.67 8.33 5.22
N THR A 55 0.75 9.59 4.79
CA THR A 55 1.40 10.66 5.55
C THR A 55 0.54 11.92 5.65
N THR A 56 0.88 12.79 6.60
CA THR A 56 0.18 14.07 6.83
C THR A 56 0.52 15.19 5.84
N SER A 57 1.57 15.03 5.03
CA SER A 57 2.12 16.07 4.16
C SER A 57 2.65 15.46 2.86
N LEU A 58 2.89 16.29 1.84
CA LEU A 58 3.66 15.92 0.65
C LEU A 58 5.15 16.26 0.80
N ASP A 59 5.50 17.08 1.80
CA ASP A 59 6.88 17.39 2.15
C ASP A 59 7.39 16.32 3.13
N TYR A 60 8.27 15.45 2.65
CA TYR A 60 8.81 14.33 3.41
C TYR A 60 9.59 14.79 4.66
N MET A 61 10.12 16.02 4.68
CA MET A 61 10.85 16.54 5.84
C MET A 61 9.92 16.85 7.03
N GLU A 62 8.64 17.13 6.76
CA GLU A 62 7.62 17.49 7.77
C GLU A 62 6.54 16.41 7.92
N ALA A 63 6.56 15.39 7.06
CA ALA A 63 5.57 14.33 7.01
C ALA A 63 5.62 13.45 8.27
N GLN A 64 4.45 13.14 8.81
CA GLN A 64 4.29 12.11 9.83
C GLN A 64 3.53 10.92 9.25
N LEU A 65 3.98 9.71 9.57
CA LEU A 65 3.27 8.49 9.20
C LEU A 65 1.92 8.41 9.93
N VAL A 66 0.86 8.18 9.14
CA VAL A 66 -0.52 8.01 9.59
C VAL A 66 -0.93 6.53 9.51
N GLY A 67 -0.39 5.80 8.53
CA GLY A 67 -0.62 4.38 8.35
C GLY A 67 0.22 3.81 7.22
N VAL A 68 0.08 2.52 6.98
CA VAL A 68 0.73 1.81 5.87
C VAL A 68 -0.24 0.86 5.20
N SER A 69 -0.02 0.55 3.93
CA SER A 69 -0.80 -0.44 3.21
C SER A 69 0.07 -1.52 2.58
N PHE A 70 -0.53 -2.70 2.39
CA PHE A 70 0.14 -3.85 1.80
C PHE A 70 -0.78 -4.59 0.82
N ALA A 71 -0.19 -5.20 -0.22
CA ALA A 71 -0.88 -6.18 -1.06
C ALA A 71 0.07 -7.33 -1.43
N ILE A 72 -0.40 -8.57 -1.31
CA ILE A 72 0.39 -9.77 -1.67
C ILE A 72 -0.08 -10.33 -3.02
N GLU A 73 -1.38 -10.27 -3.28
CA GLU A 73 -2.02 -10.76 -4.50
C GLU A 73 -2.91 -9.68 -5.12
N PRO A 74 -3.16 -9.73 -6.44
CA PRO A 74 -4.11 -8.83 -7.08
C PRO A 74 -5.48 -8.86 -6.39
N PHE A 75 -6.08 -7.68 -6.22
CA PHE A 75 -7.40 -7.50 -5.62
C PHE A 75 -7.49 -7.83 -4.11
N GLU A 76 -6.38 -8.12 -3.43
CA GLU A 76 -6.35 -8.30 -1.97
C GLU A 76 -5.30 -7.38 -1.32
N ALA A 77 -5.76 -6.49 -0.44
CA ALA A 77 -4.90 -5.56 0.27
C ALA A 77 -5.37 -5.30 1.70
N ALA A 78 -4.49 -4.74 2.50
CA ALA A 78 -4.84 -4.24 3.82
C ALA A 78 -4.24 -2.88 4.10
N TYR A 79 -4.98 -2.08 4.87
CA TYR A 79 -4.56 -0.81 5.43
C TYR A 79 -4.44 -0.93 6.95
N LEU A 80 -3.29 -0.52 7.47
CA LEU A 80 -2.95 -0.54 8.89
C LEU A 80 -2.81 0.91 9.41
N PRO A 81 -3.88 1.51 9.95
CA PRO A 81 -3.82 2.83 10.57
C PRO A 81 -3.19 2.78 11.96
N PHE A 82 -2.35 3.76 12.27
CA PHE A 82 -1.76 3.95 13.61
C PHE A 82 -1.56 5.43 14.00
N GLY A 83 -1.95 6.38 13.16
CA GLY A 83 -1.75 7.82 13.35
C GLY A 83 -2.96 8.70 13.03
N HIS A 84 -4.17 8.15 12.89
CA HIS A 84 -5.38 8.98 12.78
C HIS A 84 -5.78 9.55 14.15
N ASP A 85 -6.00 10.86 14.23
CA ASP A 85 -6.22 11.60 15.49
C ASP A 85 -7.52 12.44 15.51
N TYR A 86 -8.42 12.25 14.54
CA TYR A 86 -9.70 12.95 14.49
C TYR A 86 -10.66 12.54 15.62
N LEU A 87 -11.61 13.42 15.94
CA LEU A 87 -12.61 13.17 16.97
C LEU A 87 -13.45 11.93 16.63
N GLY A 88 -13.38 10.91 17.50
CA GLY A 88 -14.09 9.64 17.31
C GLY A 88 -13.35 8.63 16.44
N ALA A 89 -12.07 8.85 16.14
CA ALA A 89 -11.22 7.84 15.50
C ALA A 89 -11.29 6.52 16.28
N PRO A 90 -11.46 5.37 15.59
CA PRO A 90 -11.46 4.08 16.25
C PRO A 90 -10.11 3.82 16.91
N GLN A 91 -10.09 2.89 17.87
CA GLN A 91 -8.85 2.40 18.43
C GLN A 91 -7.97 1.82 17.33
N GLN A 92 -6.72 2.25 17.30
CA GLN A 92 -5.68 1.80 16.37
C GLN A 92 -4.57 1.09 17.14
N LEU A 93 -3.71 0.39 16.41
CA LEU A 93 -2.53 -0.22 17.01
C LEU A 93 -1.51 0.86 17.39
N ASP A 94 -0.66 0.53 18.36
CA ASP A 94 0.43 1.40 18.76
C ASP A 94 1.47 1.51 17.64
N ARG A 95 1.77 2.75 17.24
CA ARG A 95 2.70 3.05 16.14
C ARG A 95 4.06 2.40 16.34
N ASP A 96 4.65 2.54 17.51
CA ASP A 96 6.02 2.06 17.76
C ASP A 96 6.09 0.54 17.71
N LYS A 97 5.06 -0.15 18.24
CA LYS A 97 4.94 -1.61 18.12
C LYS A 97 4.79 -2.07 16.68
N VAL A 98 3.93 -1.42 15.91
CA VAL A 98 3.74 -1.72 14.47
C VAL A 98 5.04 -1.55 13.70
N LEU A 99 5.71 -0.40 13.85
CA LEU A 99 6.95 -0.12 13.14
C LEU A 99 8.07 -1.07 13.58
N THR A 100 8.16 -1.40 14.87
CA THR A 100 9.12 -2.38 15.38
C THR A 100 8.90 -3.77 14.77
N ALA A 101 7.65 -4.19 14.61
CA ALA A 101 7.31 -5.49 14.02
C ALA A 101 7.55 -5.53 12.50
N LEU A 102 7.31 -4.43 11.78
CA LEU A 102 7.54 -4.35 10.33
C LEU A 102 9.02 -4.19 9.96
N LYS A 103 9.81 -3.58 10.86
CA LYS A 103 11.22 -3.24 10.63
C LYS A 103 12.07 -4.37 10.06
N PRO A 104 12.07 -5.61 10.62
CA PRO A 104 12.93 -6.68 10.12
C PRO A 104 12.68 -6.99 8.63
N MET A 105 11.41 -7.00 8.21
CA MET A 105 11.04 -7.29 6.84
C MET A 105 11.36 -6.11 5.89
N LEU A 106 11.11 -4.87 6.34
CA LEU A 106 11.37 -3.68 5.53
C LEU A 106 12.87 -3.45 5.31
N GLU A 107 13.71 -3.71 6.32
CA GLU A 107 15.17 -3.57 6.24
C GLU A 107 15.89 -4.75 5.59
N ASP A 108 15.23 -5.91 5.41
CA ASP A 108 15.84 -7.08 4.79
C ASP A 108 16.03 -6.89 3.26
N PRO A 109 17.28 -6.83 2.74
CA PRO A 109 17.53 -6.71 1.31
C PRO A 109 17.13 -7.96 0.51
N GLY A 110 17.00 -9.12 1.16
CA GLY A 110 16.50 -10.36 0.56
C GLY A 110 14.98 -10.38 0.39
N LYS A 111 14.27 -9.44 0.99
CA LYS A 111 12.82 -9.32 0.90
C LYS A 111 12.44 -8.30 -0.16
N ALA A 112 11.80 -8.75 -1.24
CA ALA A 112 11.40 -7.86 -2.33
C ALA A 112 10.14 -7.05 -1.96
N LYS A 113 10.17 -5.76 -2.24
CA LYS A 113 9.04 -4.83 -2.08
C LYS A 113 8.75 -4.14 -3.40
N LEU A 114 7.47 -4.02 -3.73
CA LEU A 114 6.96 -3.28 -4.87
C LEU A 114 6.29 -2.00 -4.37
N GLY A 115 6.42 -0.90 -5.08
CA GLY A 115 5.70 0.33 -4.76
C GLY A 115 5.80 1.33 -5.90
N GLN A 116 4.87 2.28 -5.92
CA GLN A 116 4.87 3.39 -6.87
C GLN A 116 5.56 4.57 -6.19
N ASN A 117 6.55 5.16 -6.84
CA ASN A 117 7.31 6.29 -6.27
C ASN A 117 7.96 6.01 -4.88
N LEU A 118 8.46 4.79 -4.67
CA LEU A 118 9.11 4.32 -3.42
C LEU A 118 10.19 5.25 -2.84
N LYS A 119 10.75 6.17 -3.63
CA LYS A 119 11.66 7.20 -3.13
C LYS A 119 11.00 7.98 -1.99
N TYR A 120 9.73 8.34 -2.11
CA TYR A 120 9.00 9.08 -1.07
C TYR A 120 8.84 8.24 0.20
N ASP A 121 8.41 6.99 0.06
CA ASP A 121 8.24 6.05 1.18
C ASP A 121 9.54 5.74 1.94
N MET A 122 10.68 5.85 1.26
CA MET A 122 12.01 5.67 1.84
C MET A 122 12.61 6.95 2.47
N SER A 123 12.01 8.13 2.24
CA SER A 123 12.60 9.43 2.60
C SER A 123 12.36 9.84 4.05
#